data_AF-A0A8E6I4S9-F1
#
_entry.id   AF-A0A8E6I4S9-F1
#
_cell.length_a   1.000
_cell.length_b   1.000
_cell.length_c   1.000
_cell.angle_alpha   90.00
_cell.angle_beta   90.00
_cell.angle_gamma   90.00
#
_symmetry.space_group_name_H-M   'P 1'
#
loop_
_entity.id
_entity.type
_entity.pdbx_description
1 polymer ?
#
loop_
_entity_poly.entity_id
_entity_poly.type
_entity_poly.pdbx_seq_one_letter_code
_entity_poly.pdbx_strand_id
1 'polypeptide(L)' 'MMRTEWGAALVSSVLANVNRTKNTPAFSIADFAPHIADVEREAANEPIKLEDAMRTWG' A
#
# COMPACT_ATOMS: atom_id res chain seq x y z
N MET A 1 -11.83 7.93 -7.83
CA MET A 1 -12.73 6.96 -7.15
C MET A 1 -11.82 6.06 -6.33
N MET A 2 -11.73 6.26 -5.01
CA MET A 2 -10.74 5.56 -4.16
C MET A 2 -11.32 5.05 -2.82
N ARG A 3 -12.38 5.68 -2.28
CA ARG A 3 -12.91 5.32 -0.94
C ARG A 3 -13.47 3.89 -0.83
N THR A 4 -14.12 3.36 -1.86
CA THR A 4 -14.71 2.00 -1.82
C THR A 4 -13.66 0.90 -1.96
N GLU A 5 -12.65 1.14 -2.80
CA GLU A 5 -11.51 0.24 -2.99
C GLU A 5 -10.66 0.17 -1.71
N TRP A 6 -10.47 1.31 -1.03
CA TRP A 6 -9.81 1.37 0.27
C TRP A 6 -10.56 0.56 1.34
N GLY A 7 -11.89 0.68 1.38
CA GLY A 7 -12.72 -0.12 2.28
C GLY A 7 -12.60 -1.62 2.01
N ALA A 8 -12.59 -2.02 0.74
CA ALA A 8 -12.41 -3.41 0.35
C ALA A 8 -11.02 -3.95 0.71
N ALA A 9 -9.97 -3.13 0.52
CA ALA A 9 -8.59 -3.49 0.88
C ALA A 9 -8.41 -3.63 2.39
N LEU A 10 -9.03 -2.74 3.19
CA LEU A 10 -9.05 -2.84 4.64
C LEU A 10 -9.74 -4.14 5.11
N VAL A 11 -10.93 -4.44 4.59
CA VAL A 11 -11.65 -5.66 4.97
C VAL A 11 -10.85 -6.92 4.58
N SER A 12 -10.22 -6.90 3.39
CA SER A 12 -9.41 -8.02 2.90
C SER A 12 -8.17 -8.24 3.75
N SER A 13 -7.45 -7.18 4.15
CA SER A 13 -6.25 -7.30 4.99
C SER A 13 -6.59 -7.82 6.39
N VAL A 14 -7.73 -7.42 6.96
CA VAL A 14 -8.22 -7.99 8.23
C VAL A 14 -8.52 -9.48 8.09
N LEU A 15 -9.30 -9.87 7.07
CA LEU A 15 -9.63 -11.28 6.83
C LEU A 15 -8.37 -12.13 6.62
N ALA A 16 -7.42 -11.63 5.83
CA ALA A 16 -6.16 -12.32 5.55
C ALA A 16 -5.33 -12.51 6.82
N ASN A 17 -5.24 -11.48 7.68
CA ASN A 17 -4.51 -11.57 8.93
C ASN A 17 -5.16 -12.49 9.97
N VAL A 18 -6.49 -12.58 9.99
CA VAL A 18 -7.21 -13.52 10.86
C VAL A 18 -6.93 -14.98 10.44
N ASN A 19 -6.81 -15.23 9.14
CA ASN A 19 -6.61 -16.57 8.59
C ASN A 19 -5.14 -16.94 8.34
N ARG A 20 -4.19 -16.03 8.61
CA ARG A 20 -2.76 -16.29 8.35
C ARG A 20 -2.21 -17.36 9.29
N THR A 21 -1.26 -18.15 8.80
CA THR A 21 -0.51 -19.09 9.65
C THR A 21 0.50 -18.33 10.52
N LYS A 22 0.95 -18.93 11.63
CA LYS A 22 1.90 -18.30 12.56
C LYS A 22 3.22 -17.87 11.90
N ASN A 23 3.60 -18.53 10.82
CA ASN A 23 4.87 -18.28 10.10
C ASN A 23 4.69 -17.38 8.87
N THR A 24 3.45 -16.97 8.55
CA THR A 24 3.18 -16.04 7.45
C THR A 24 3.31 -14.60 7.97
N PRO A 25 4.05 -13.70 7.28
CA PRO A 25 4.07 -12.27 7.61
C PRO A 25 2.66 -11.67 7.68
N ALA A 26 2.51 -10.57 8.42
CA ALA A 26 1.25 -9.84 8.46
C ALA A 26 0.99 -9.14 7.11
N PHE A 27 -0.27 -9.13 6.68
CA PHE A 27 -0.68 -8.45 5.45
C PHE A 27 -1.06 -6.99 5.73
N SER A 28 -0.59 -6.08 4.90
CA SER A 28 -0.94 -4.67 4.89
C SER A 28 -2.15 -4.41 4.00
N ILE A 29 -2.79 -3.25 4.17
CA ILE A 29 -3.80 -2.75 3.22
C ILE A 29 -3.18 -2.56 1.82
N ALA A 30 -1.90 -2.13 1.78
CA ALA A 30 -1.15 -1.94 0.55
C ALA A 30 -0.96 -3.23 -0.28
N ASP A 31 -1.00 -4.40 0.36
CA ASP A 31 -0.91 -5.69 -0.36
C ASP A 31 -2.14 -5.96 -1.23
N PHE A 32 -3.28 -5.34 -0.90
CA PHE A 32 -4.54 -5.47 -1.63
C PHE A 32 -4.88 -4.24 -2.48
N ALA A 33 -4.21 -3.11 -2.23
CA ALA A 33 -4.34 -1.87 -2.99
C ALA A 33 -2.97 -1.18 -3.11
N PRO A 34 -2.12 -1.59 -4.07
CA PRO A 34 -0.71 -1.15 -4.14
C PRO A 34 -0.52 0.35 -4.31
N HIS A 35 -1.45 1.00 -5.02
CA HIS A 35 -1.44 2.45 -5.23
C HIS A 35 -1.62 3.24 -3.92
N ILE A 36 -2.12 2.62 -2.84
CA ILE A 36 -2.18 3.25 -1.51
C ILE A 36 -0.78 3.41 -0.94
N ALA A 37 0.14 2.48 -1.19
CA ALA A 37 1.53 2.61 -0.73
C ALA A 37 2.21 3.85 -1.34
N ASP A 38 1.86 4.20 -2.57
CA ASP A 38 2.38 5.40 -3.22
C ASP A 38 1.82 6.67 -2.55
N VAL A 39 0.52 6.69 -2.25
CA VAL A 39 -0.14 7.78 -1.53
C VAL A 39 0.39 7.92 -0.09
N GLU A 40 0.62 6.81 0.61
CA GLU A 40 1.18 6.80 1.96
C GLU A 40 2.62 7.31 1.98
N ARG A 41 3.44 6.93 0.98
CA ARG A 41 4.82 7.45 0.84
C ARG A 41 4.87 8.94 0.52
N GLU A 42 3.98 9.40 -0.36
CA GLU A 42 3.83 10.83 -0.66
C GLU A 42 3.38 11.61 0.59
N ALA A 43 2.39 11.10 1.32
CA ALA A 43 1.93 11.70 2.59
C ALA A 43 3.01 11.69 3.69
N ALA A 44 3.87 10.67 3.71
CA ALA A 44 5.00 10.55 4.63
C ALA A 44 6.22 11.39 4.21
N ASN A 45 6.17 12.07 3.07
CA ASN A 45 7.28 12.82 2.47
C ASN A 45 8.56 11.98 2.35
N GLU A 46 8.41 10.70 2.00
CA GLU A 46 9.54 9.81 1.81
C GLU A 46 10.38 10.24 0.59
N PRO A 47 11.72 10.18 0.69
CA PRO A 47 12.58 10.53 -0.42
C PRO A 47 12.38 9.55 -1.57
N ILE A 48 11.97 10.08 -2.73
CA ILE A 48 11.92 9.33 -3.99
C ILE A 48 13.34 9.00 -4.46
N LYS A 49 13.50 7.90 -5.19
CA LYS A 49 14.78 7.55 -5.80
C LYS A 49 15.16 8.56 -6.88
N LEU A 50 16.47 8.74 -7.08
CA LEU A 50 17.01 9.68 -8.07
C LEU A 50 16.47 9.40 -9.48
N GLU A 51 16.34 8.14 -9.86
CA GLU A 51 15.87 7.75 -11.19
C GLU A 51 14.40 8.15 -11.41
N ASP A 52 13.55 8.01 -10.38
CA ASP A 52 12.14 8.40 -10.43
C ASP A 52 11.98 9.93 -10.44
N ALA A 53 12.84 10.64 -9.71
CA ALA A 53 12.90 12.11 -9.72
C ALA A 53 13.24 12.63 -11.11
N MET A 54 14.26 12.06 -11.75
CA MET A 54 14.68 12.42 -13.10
C MET A 54 13.58 12.19 -14.14
N ARG A 55 12.79 11.12 -14.01
CA ARG A 55 11.67 10.82 -14.91
C ARG A 55 10.50 11.82 -14.79
N THR A 56 10.35 12.46 -13.63
CA THR A 56 9.26 13.41 -13.37
C THR A 56 9.57 14.81 -13.92
N TRP A 57 10.84 15.13 -14.12
CA TRP A 57 11.30 16.41 -14.67
C TRP A 57 11.72 16.35 -16.15
N GLY A 58 11.74 15.15 -16.74
CA GLY A 58 12.10 14.89 -18.13
C GLY A 58 10.97 15.12 -19.11
#